data_AF-A0A6A4F7W4-F1
#
_entry.id   AF-A0A6A4F7W4-F1
#
_cell.length_a   1.000
_cell.length_b   1.000
_cell.length_c   1.000
_cell.angle_alpha   90.00
_cell.angle_beta   90.00
_cell.angle_gamma   90.00
#
_symmetry.space_group_name_H-M   'P 1'
#
loop_
_entity.id
_entity.type
_entity.pdbx_description
1 polymer ?
#
loop_
_entity_poly.entity_id
_entity_poly.type
_entity_poly.pdbx_seq_one_letter_code
_entity_poly.pdbx_strand_id
1 'polypeptide(L)' 'MTQSELAAWVRKKFKLRAKPARNTISDIMKNAESIMSAS' A
#
# COMPACT_ATOMS: atom_id res chain seq x y z
N MET A 1 -5.46 3.61 -12.32
CA MET A 1 -4.35 4.02 -11.44
C MET A 1 -3.09 3.33 -11.91
N THR A 2 -2.07 4.10 -12.29
CA THR A 2 -0.73 3.64 -12.68
C THR A 2 0.08 3.20 -11.45
N GLN A 3 1.20 2.51 -11.65
CA GLN A 3 2.04 2.05 -10.54
C GLN A 3 2.61 3.22 -9.70
N SER A 4 2.95 4.33 -10.37
CA SER A 4 3.41 5.55 -9.69
C SER A 4 2.31 6.22 -8.88
N GLU A 5 1.08 6.27 -9.41
CA GLU A 5 -0.07 6.80 -8.67
C GLU A 5 -0.42 5.90 -7.47
N LEU A 6 -0.35 4.58 -7.63
CA LEU A 6 -0.56 3.62 -6.56
C LEU A 6 0.50 3.79 -5.46
N ALA A 7 1.77 3.97 -5.81
CA ALA A 7 2.85 4.22 -4.85
C ALA A 7 2.62 5.51 -4.05
N ALA A 8 2.17 6.57 -4.72
CA ALA A 8 1.84 7.84 -4.07
C ALA A 8 0.62 7.70 -3.13
N TRP A 9 -0.41 6.98 -3.57
CA TRP A 9 -1.61 6.70 -2.79
C TRP A 9 -1.29 5.87 -1.54
N VAL A 10 -0.56 4.75 -1.68
CA VAL A 10 -0.17 3.89 -0.55
C VAL A 10 0.67 4.67 0.46
N ARG A 11 1.66 5.45 -0.01
CA ARG A 11 2.47 6.30 0.86
C ARG A 11 1.60 7.25 1.70
N LYS A 12 0.61 7.89 1.07
CA LYS A 12 -0.31 8.82 1.75
C LYS A 12 -1.26 8.09 2.71
N LYS A 13 -1.87 6.99 2.27
CA LYS A 13 -2.86 6.20 3.04
C LYS A 13 -2.25 5.63 4.32
N PHE A 14 -1.02 5.12 4.24
CA PHE A 14 -0.32 4.46 5.35
C PHE A 14 0.75 5.35 6.00
N LYS A 15 0.80 6.65 5.65
CA LYS A 15 1.75 7.64 6.20
C LYS A 15 3.22 7.18 6.14
N LEU A 16 3.63 6.54 5.05
CA LEU A 16 4.97 6.00 4.90
C LEU A 16 5.99 7.12 4.66
N ARG A 17 7.18 6.99 5.26
CA ARG A 17 8.27 7.97 5.12
C ARG A 17 8.84 8.02 3.70
N ALA A 18 9.00 6.87 3.06
CA ALA A 18 9.59 6.74 1.73
C ALA A 18 8.55 6.26 0.70
N LYS A 19 8.85 6.45 -0.59
CA LYS A 19 8.09 5.83 -1.67
C LYS A 19 8.27 4.31 -1.57
N PRO A 20 7.20 3.53 -1.38
CA PRO A 20 7.31 2.08 -1.30
C PRO A 20 7.66 1.49 -2.67
N ALA A 21 8.48 0.44 -2.67
CA ALA A 21 8.77 -0.35 -3.86
C ALA A 21 7.54 -1.17 -4.29
N ARG A 22 7.52 -1.63 -5.54
CA ARG A 22 6.34 -2.31 -6.12
C ARG A 22 5.92 -3.56 -5.33
N ASN A 23 6.88 -4.38 -4.91
CA ASN A 23 6.64 -5.55 -4.07
C ASN A 23 6.06 -5.14 -2.71
N THR A 24 6.62 -4.11 -2.07
CA THR A 24 6.13 -3.58 -0.80
C THR A 24 4.69 -3.08 -0.89
N ILE A 25 4.31 -2.44 -2.00
CA ILE A 25 2.92 -2.02 -2.24
C ILE A 25 1.98 -3.24 -2.23
N SER A 26 2.34 -4.31 -2.96
CA SER A 26 1.54 -5.54 -2.99
C SER A 26 1.44 -6.20 -1.61
N ASP A 27 2.53 -6.24 -0.84
CA ASP A 27 2.55 -6.79 0.51
C ASP A 27 1.69 -5.97 1.48
N ILE A 28 1.77 -4.63 1.41
CA ILE A 28 0.93 -3.74 2.21
C ILE A 28 -0.54 -3.98 1.89
N MET A 29 -0.91 -4.07 0.61
CA MET A 29 -2.31 -4.27 0.22
C MET A 29 -2.87 -5.62 0.69
N LYS A 30 -2.12 -6.72 0.51
CA LYS A 30 -2.53 -8.05 0.98
C LYS A 30 -2.73 -8.10 2.49
N ASN A 31 -1.78 -7.54 3.24
CA ASN A 31 -1.90 -7.49 4.70
C ASN A 31 -3.03 -6.56 5.15
N ALA A 32 -3.22 -5.43 4.47
CA ALA A 32 -4.30 -4.51 4.74
C ALA A 32 -5.68 -5.18 4.53
N GLU A 33 -5.86 -5.93 3.45
CA GLU A 33 -7.06 -6.73 3.20
C GLU A 33 -7.28 -7.77 4.31
N SER A 34 -6.24 -8.50 4.72
CA SER A 34 -6.34 -9.49 5.79
C SER A 34 -6.74 -8.86 7.14
N ILE A 35 -6.23 -7.67 7.45
CA ILE A 35 -6.56 -6.93 8.69
C ILE A 35 -7.99 -6.38 8.63
N MET A 36 -8.42 -5.88 7.46
CA MET A 36 -9.77 -5.32 7.29
C MET A 36 -10.86 -6.38 7.12
N SER A 37 -10.50 -7.56 6.61
CA SER A 37 -11.43 -8.70 6.44
C SER A 37 -11.54 -9.56 7.70
N ALA A 38 -10.67 -9.35 8.70
CA ALA A 38 -10.80 -9.95 10.02
C ALA A 38 -11.92 -9.21 10.79
N SER A 39 -13.17 -9.45 10.40
CA SER A 39 -14.40 -9.08 11.10
C SER A 39 -15.27 -10.30 11.30
#